data_AF-A0A354FE39-F1
#
_entry.id   AF-A0A354FE39-F1
#
_cell.length_a   1.000
_cell.length_b   1.000
_cell.length_c   1.000
_cell.angle_alpha   90.00
_cell.angle_beta   90.00
_cell.angle_gamma   90.00
#
_symmetry.space_group_name_H-M   'P 1'
#
loop_
_entity.id
_entity.type
_entity.pdbx_description
1 polymer ?
#
loop_
_entity_poly.entity_id
_entity_poly.type
_entity_poly.pdbx_seq_one_letter_code
_entity_poly.pdbx_strand_id
1 'polypeptide(L)' 'MQLTPRQEQILEIVKENTPITGERIANKLNVRRATLRPDLTVLTMV' A
#
# COMPACT_ATOMS: atom_id res chain seq x y z
N MET A 1 -3.25 -15.14 7.45
CA MET A 1 -3.82 -14.47 6.26
C MET A 1 -2.71 -14.36 5.23
N GLN A 2 -2.95 -14.74 3.98
CA GLN A 2 -1.97 -14.49 2.90
C GLN A 2 -2.24 -13.12 2.31
N LEU A 3 -1.19 -12.32 2.14
CA LEU A 3 -1.29 -11.03 1.48
C LEU A 3 -1.39 -11.25 -0.02
N THR A 4 -2.13 -10.38 -0.71
CA THR A 4 -2.09 -10.35 -2.17
C THR A 4 -0.75 -9.81 -2.65
N PRO A 5 -0.30 -10.11 -3.89
CA PRO A 5 0.94 -9.57 -4.43
C PRO A 5 1.03 -8.03 -4.38
N ARG A 6 -0.12 -7.36 -4.54
CA ARG A 6 -0.19 -5.89 -4.41
C ARG A 6 0.03 -5.42 -2.98
N GLN A 7 -0.53 -6.11 -1.99
CA GLN A 7 -0.33 -5.78 -0.58
C GLN A 7 1.11 -6.01 -0.14
N GLU A 8 1.76 -7.07 -0.64
CA GLU A 8 3.20 -7.30 -0.44
C GLU A 8 4.03 -6.16 -1.02
N GLN A 9 3.73 -5.77 -2.27
CA GLN A 9 4.38 -4.63 -2.91
C GLN A 9 4.17 -3.31 -2.15
N ILE A 10 2.97 -3.07 -1.61
CA ILE A 10 2.68 -1.90 -0.77
C ILE A 10 3.53 -1.94 0.51
N LEU A 11 3.68 -3.11 1.15
CA LEU A 11 4.51 -3.27 2.33
C LEU A 11 5.99 -2.99 2.04
N GLU A 12 6.52 -3.47 0.93
CA GLU A 12 7.89 -3.17 0.50
C GLU A 12 8.09 -1.66 0.31
N ILE A 13 7.16 -1.01 -0.42
CA ILE A 13 7.18 0.44 -0.61
C ILE A 13 7.18 1.19 0.72
N VAL A 14 6.33 0.79 1.67
CA VAL A 14 6.23 1.41 3.00
C VAL A 14 7.53 1.21 3.78
N LYS A 15 8.10 0.01 3.80
CA LYS A 15 9.35 -0.30 4.50
C LYS A 15 10.52 0.53 3.96
N GLU A 16 10.61 0.67 2.63
CA GLU A 16 11.71 1.40 1.98
C GLU A 16 11.57 2.93 2.05
N ASN A 17 10.34 3.45 2.14
CA ASN A 17 10.08 4.88 1.96
C ASN A 17 9.42 5.54 3.20
N THR A 18 9.44 4.88 4.36
CA THR A 18 8.83 5.44 5.58
C THR A 18 9.56 6.72 6.05
N PRO A 19 8.84 7.81 6.38
CA PRO A 19 7.38 7.97 6.30
C PRO A 19 6.88 8.24 4.87
N ILE A 20 5.86 7.49 4.42
CA ILE A 20 5.21 7.65 3.11
C ILE A 20 3.69 7.78 3.24
N THR A 21 3.07 8.61 2.38
CA THR A 21 1.62 8.78 2.33
C THR A 21 0.98 7.81 1.33
N GLY A 22 -0.30 7.46 1.54
CA GLY A 22 -1.05 6.62 0.60
C GLY A 22 -1.16 7.21 -0.81
N GLU A 23 -1.08 8.54 -0.96
CA GLU A 23 -1.02 9.19 -2.27
C GLU A 23 0.30 8.92 -3.00
N ARG A 24 1.43 8.96 -2.29
CA ARG A 24 2.74 8.62 -2.87
C ARG A 24 2.84 7.14 -3.21
N ILE A 25 2.24 6.26 -2.42
CA ILE A 25 2.12 4.83 -2.75
C ILE A 25 1.30 4.65 -4.03
N ALA A 26 0.17 5.35 -4.15
CA ALA A 26 -0.69 5.29 -5.33
C ALA A 26 0.04 5.75 -6.60
N ASN A 27 0.83 6.83 -6.50
CA ASN A 27 1.66 7.32 -7.59
C ASN A 27 2.73 6.30 -8.01
N LYS A 28 3.41 5.65 -7.05
CA LYS A 28 4.41 4.59 -7.35
C LYS A 28 3.80 3.36 -8.02
N LEU A 29 2.54 3.05 -7.71
CA LEU A 29 1.79 1.92 -8.26
C LEU A 29 0.98 2.28 -9.52
N ASN A 30 1.06 3.54 -9.97
CA ASN A 30 0.27 4.08 -11.08
C ASN A 30 -1.25 3.79 -10.96
N VAL A 31 -1.78 3.94 -9.75
CA VAL A 31 -3.21 3.81 -9.45
C VAL A 31 -3.74 5.04 -8.73
N ARG A 32 -5.06 5.18 -8.64
CA ARG A 32 -5.67 6.23 -7.81
C ARG A 32 -5.58 5.87 -6.34
N ARG A 33 -5.40 6.86 -5.47
CA ARG A 33 -5.39 6.65 -4.00
C ARG A 33 -6.64 5.91 -3.50
N ALA A 34 -7.82 6.18 -4.08
CA ALA A 34 -9.06 5.50 -3.71
C ALA A 34 -9.03 3.99 -3.98
N THR A 35 -8.25 3.54 -4.96
CA THR A 35 -8.07 2.12 -5.32
C THR A 35 -7.26 1.36 -4.27
N LEU A 36 -6.39 2.05 -3.51
CA LEU A 36 -5.59 1.45 -2.45
C LEU A 36 -6.36 1.24 -1.15
N ARG A 37 -7.56 1.81 -1.01
CA ARG A 37 -8.35 1.74 0.24
C ARG A 37 -8.55 0.31 0.75
N PRO A 38 -8.99 -0.68 -0.05
CA PRO A 38 -9.10 -2.06 0.42
C PRO A 38 -7.74 -2.68 0.80
N ASP A 39 -6.67 -2.37 0.05
CA ASP A 39 -5.33 -2.89 0.32
C ASP A 39 -4.78 -2.34 1.65
N LEU A 40 -4.92 -1.04 1.87
CA LEU A 40 -4.42 -0.36 3.07
C LEU A 40 -5.24 -0.71 4.32
N THR A 41 -6.56 -0.90 4.23
CA THR A 41 -7.38 -1.28 5.39
C THR A 41 -6.90 -2.62 5.98
N VAL A 42 -6.59 -3.60 5.14
CA VAL A 42 -6.05 -4.89 5.59
C VAL A 42 -4.67 -4.74 6.24
N LEU A 43 -3.83 -3.85 5.71
CA LEU A 43 -2.47 -3.61 6.22
C LEU A 43 -2.43 -2.76 7.51
N THR A 44 -3.48 -1.99 7.81
CA THR A 44 -3.59 -1.19 9.05
C THR A 44 -4.26 -1.91 10.22
N MET A 45 -4.86 -3.08 9.99
CA MET A 45 -5.61 -3.85 11.02
C MET A 45 -4.75 -4.92 11.73
N VAL A 46 -3.42 -4.82 11.67
CA VAL A 46 -2.46 -5.65 12.41
C VAL A 46 -1.76 -4.87 13.51
#